data_AF-A0A534RIK0-F1
#
_entry.id   AF-A0A534RIK0-F1
#
_cell.length_a   1.000
_cell.length_b   1.000
_cell.length_c   1.000
_cell.angle_alpha   90.00
_cell.angle_beta   90.00
_cell.angle_gamma   90.00
#
_symmetry.space_group_name_H-M   'P 1'
#
loop_
_entity.id
_entity.type
_entity.pdbx_description
1 polymer ?
#
loop_
_entity_poly.entity_id
_entity_poly.type
_entity_poly.pdbx_seq_one_letter_code
_entity_poly.pdbx_strand_id
1 'polypeptide(L)'
;MRPMGIATHQAADLRTTERIEPCFGLVMSGGGARGAYEAGVLSYILDELPGRLGRAPRFQIVTGTSVGAIHACYVAATVGESRAGQGLIDLWRSLEIREVYRVGVGDMVSLPLKLLGLAGAKTSPGDAGIPERLMGLLDTLPLERLVRESIPWERLRRNIDTGEV
;
A
#
# COMPACT_ATOMS: atom_id res chain seq x y z
N MET A 1 -42.14 52.86 33.93
CA MET A 1 -41.15 53.53 33.06
C MET A 1 -39.88 52.69 33.09
N ARG A 2 -39.49 52.05 31.99
CA ARG A 2 -38.32 51.14 31.92
C ARG A 2 -37.01 51.92 31.93
N PRO A 3 -35.96 51.48 32.64
CA PRO A 3 -34.59 51.65 32.20
C PRO A 3 -34.16 50.40 31.41
N MET A 4 -33.59 50.62 30.23
CA MET A 4 -32.89 49.60 29.43
C MET A 4 -31.66 49.11 30.19
N GLY A 5 -31.64 47.82 30.54
CA GLY A 5 -30.41 47.13 30.92
C GLY A 5 -29.58 46.86 29.67
N ILE A 6 -28.40 47.46 29.62
CA ILE A 6 -27.38 47.23 28.60
C ILE A 6 -26.97 45.76 28.67
N ALA A 7 -27.12 45.05 27.54
CA ALA A 7 -26.63 43.69 27.38
C ALA A 7 -25.11 43.69 27.62
N THR A 8 -24.71 43.14 28.77
CA THR A 8 -23.31 42.84 29.04
C THR A 8 -22.98 41.65 28.15
N HIS A 9 -22.22 41.89 27.08
CA HIS A 9 -21.59 40.83 26.30
C HIS A 9 -20.66 40.07 27.25
N GLN A 10 -21.17 38.95 27.76
CA GLN A 10 -20.38 37.97 28.48
C GLN A 10 -19.33 37.47 27.49
N ALA A 11 -18.07 37.79 27.78
CA ALA A 11 -16.93 37.29 27.03
C ALA A 11 -17.01 35.75 27.05
N ALA A 12 -17.33 35.18 25.89
CA ALA A 12 -17.24 33.75 25.68
C ALA A 12 -15.78 33.36 25.92
N ASP A 13 -15.59 32.49 26.91
CA ASP A 13 -14.30 31.93 27.31
C ASP A 13 -13.71 31.13 26.13
N LEU A 14 -12.78 31.74 25.38
CA LEU A 14 -12.10 31.15 24.22
C LEU A 14 -11.02 30.11 24.61
N ARG A 15 -11.16 29.42 25.75
CA ARG A 15 -10.16 28.48 26.27
C ARG A 15 -10.62 27.03 26.31
N THR A 16 -11.33 26.59 25.29
CA THR A 16 -11.40 25.17 24.94
C THR A 16 -10.69 24.97 23.61
N THR A 17 -9.36 25.03 23.64
CA THR A 17 -8.55 24.40 22.61
C THR A 17 -8.77 22.89 22.78
N GLU A 18 -9.75 22.32 22.09
CA GLU A 18 -9.79 20.88 21.87
C GLU A 18 -8.41 20.50 21.34
N ARG A 19 -7.66 19.70 22.11
CA ARG A 19 -6.42 19.13 21.61
C ARG A 19 -6.82 18.16 20.51
N ILE A 20 -6.69 18.59 19.27
CA ILE A 20 -6.76 17.69 18.13
C ILE A 20 -5.59 16.72 18.31
N GLU A 21 -5.92 15.48 18.70
CA GLU A 21 -4.92 14.41 18.75
C GLU A 21 -4.26 14.30 17.35
N PRO A 22 -2.92 14.28 17.26
CA PRO A 22 -2.25 14.27 15.97
C PRO A 22 -2.66 13.03 15.16
N CYS A 23 -3.19 13.26 13.96
CA CYS A 23 -3.50 12.20 13.00
C CYS A 23 -2.25 11.90 12.14
N PHE A 24 -1.75 10.67 12.22
CA PHE A 24 -0.61 10.19 11.47
C PHE A 24 -1.04 9.32 10.30
N GLY A 25 -0.56 9.65 9.11
CA GLY A 25 -0.78 8.88 7.89
C GLY A 25 0.50 8.24 7.37
N LEU A 26 0.36 7.04 6.79
CA LEU A 26 1.39 6.32 6.05
C LEU A 26 0.97 6.25 4.57
N VAL A 27 1.76 6.87 3.69
CA VAL A 27 1.51 6.95 2.24
C VAL A 27 2.61 6.20 1.52
N MET A 28 2.24 5.16 0.78
CA MET A 28 3.16 4.30 0.03
C MET A 28 3.00 4.52 -1.48
N SER A 29 4.13 4.62 -2.15
CA SER A 29 4.15 4.96 -3.58
C SER A 29 4.05 3.70 -4.45
N GLY A 30 3.71 3.89 -5.73
CA GLY A 30 3.91 2.84 -6.72
C GLY A 30 5.39 2.70 -7.08
N GLY A 31 5.84 1.51 -7.45
CA GLY A 31 7.26 1.31 -7.78
C GLY A 31 7.68 -0.03 -8.39
N GLY A 32 6.75 -0.97 -8.60
CA GLY A 32 7.07 -2.32 -9.10
C GLY A 32 8.12 -2.99 -8.21
N ALA A 33 9.20 -3.49 -8.80
CA ALA A 33 10.33 -4.11 -8.09
C ALA A 33 10.99 -3.22 -7.01
N ARG A 34 10.90 -1.88 -7.13
CA ARG A 34 11.36 -0.96 -6.06
C ARG A 34 10.54 -1.05 -4.78
N GLY A 35 9.40 -1.74 -4.81
CA GLY A 35 8.65 -2.07 -3.60
C GLY A 35 9.47 -2.88 -2.59
N ALA A 36 10.48 -3.65 -3.00
CA ALA A 36 11.37 -4.35 -2.07
C ALA A 36 12.12 -3.40 -1.13
N TYR A 37 12.50 -2.21 -1.63
CA TYR A 37 13.10 -1.18 -0.79
C TYR A 37 12.08 -0.62 0.21
N GLU A 38 10.87 -0.32 -0.25
CA GLU A 38 9.77 0.14 0.62
C GLU A 38 9.44 -0.91 1.69
N ALA A 39 9.46 -2.21 1.36
CA ALA A 39 9.29 -3.31 2.30
C ALA A 39 10.41 -3.37 3.34
N GLY A 40 11.67 -3.08 2.95
CA GLY A 40 12.78 -2.93 3.90
C GLY A 40 12.53 -1.80 4.91
N VAL A 41 12.06 -0.65 4.44
CA VAL A 41 11.69 0.49 5.31
C VAL A 41 10.53 0.11 6.24
N LEU A 42 9.48 -0.52 5.71
CA LEU A 42 8.34 -0.98 6.49
C LEU A 42 8.75 -2.02 7.53
N SER A 43 9.69 -2.92 7.20
CA SER A 43 10.20 -3.90 8.15
C SER A 43 10.80 -3.24 9.39
N TYR A 44 11.59 -2.19 9.20
CA TYR A 44 12.11 -1.41 10.32
C TYR A 44 11.01 -0.70 11.11
N ILE A 45 10.04 -0.08 10.41
CA ILE A 45 8.91 0.63 11.06
C ILE A 45 8.06 -0.31 11.91
N LEU A 46 7.83 -1.55 11.44
CA LEU A 46 6.95 -2.50 12.09
C LEU A 46 7.63 -3.26 13.22
N ASP A 47 8.91 -3.62 13.07
CA ASP A 47 9.58 -4.55 14.00
C ASP A 47 10.59 -3.87 14.93
N GLU A 48 11.33 -2.87 14.44
CA GLU A 48 12.44 -2.24 15.20
C GLU A 48 12.02 -0.93 15.87
N LEU A 49 11.27 -0.10 15.15
CA LEU A 49 10.82 1.19 15.64
C LEU A 49 9.97 1.11 16.94
N PRO A 50 9.09 0.10 17.13
CA PRO A 50 8.33 -0.01 18.38
C PRO A 50 9.22 -0.13 19.62
N GLY A 51 10.32 -0.88 19.53
CA GLY A 51 11.29 -1.03 20.61
C GLY A 51 11.99 0.29 20.95
N ARG A 52 12.23 1.14 19.94
CA ARG A 52 12.85 2.46 20.12
C ARG A 52 11.87 3.51 20.67
N LEU A 53 10.59 3.41 20.33
CA LEU A 53 9.55 4.33 20.79
C LEU A 53 8.90 3.89 22.12
N GLY A 54 9.10 2.64 22.54
CA GLY A 54 8.38 2.04 23.67
C GLY A 54 6.89 1.77 23.39
N ARG A 55 6.45 1.93 22.13
CA ARG A 55 5.08 1.70 21.66
C ARG A 55 5.06 1.42 20.17
N ALA A 56 4.08 0.64 19.71
CA ALA A 56 3.86 0.47 18.28
C ALA A 56 3.45 1.81 17.63
N PRO A 57 3.96 2.13 16.43
CA PRO A 57 3.47 3.27 15.66
C PRO A 57 2.01 3.02 15.25
N ARG A 58 1.15 4.02 15.44
CA ARG A 58 -0.27 3.94 15.06
C ARG A 58 -0.55 4.90 13.91
N PHE A 59 -0.88 4.36 12.75
CA PHE A 59 -1.27 5.12 11.57
C PHE A 59 -2.79 5.08 11.43
N GLN A 60 -3.46 6.24 11.48
CA GLN A 60 -4.91 6.35 11.29
C GLN A 60 -5.30 6.39 9.81
N ILE A 61 -4.32 6.60 8.94
CA ILE A 61 -4.52 6.63 7.50
C ILE A 61 -3.41 5.78 6.90
N VAL A 62 -3.77 4.75 6.16
CA VAL A 62 -2.83 3.92 5.40
C VAL A 62 -3.29 3.90 3.96
N THR A 63 -2.45 4.35 3.03
CA THR A 63 -2.80 4.43 1.62
C THR A 63 -1.61 4.08 0.74
N GLY A 64 -1.89 3.56 -0.45
CA GLY A 64 -0.86 3.37 -1.46
C GLY A 64 -1.42 3.03 -2.83
N THR A 65 -0.53 3.04 -3.83
CA THR A 65 -0.88 2.78 -5.23
C THR A 65 -0.05 1.62 -5.79
N SER A 66 -0.68 0.72 -6.56
CA SER A 66 -0.02 -0.46 -7.13
C SER A 66 0.64 -1.32 -6.03
N VAL A 67 1.96 -1.54 -6.08
CA VAL A 67 2.67 -2.27 -5.01
C VAL A 67 2.52 -1.61 -3.63
N GLY A 68 2.44 -0.28 -3.56
CA GLY A 68 2.17 0.42 -2.31
C GLY A 68 0.77 0.14 -1.76
N ALA A 69 -0.21 -0.20 -2.62
CA ALA A 69 -1.54 -0.61 -2.16
C ALA A 69 -1.51 -2.00 -1.51
N ILE A 70 -0.65 -2.89 -2.03
CA ILE A 70 -0.41 -4.22 -1.43
C ILE A 70 0.21 -4.03 -0.05
N HIS A 71 1.23 -3.18 0.07
CA HIS A 71 1.83 -2.85 1.36
C HIS A 71 0.83 -2.20 2.32
N ALA A 72 -0.02 -1.28 1.83
CA ALA A 72 -1.08 -0.67 2.62
C ALA A 72 -2.00 -1.73 3.25
N CYS A 73 -2.48 -2.66 2.42
CA CYS A 73 -3.33 -3.75 2.88
C CYS A 73 -2.60 -4.65 3.88
N TYR A 74 -1.32 -4.98 3.62
CA TYR A 74 -0.52 -5.80 4.52
C TYR A 74 -0.31 -5.14 5.89
N VAL A 75 0.13 -3.87 5.92
CA VAL A 75 0.34 -3.10 7.15
C VAL A 75 -0.96 -3.00 7.95
N ALA A 76 -2.06 -2.67 7.29
CA ALA A 76 -3.37 -2.57 7.92
C ALA A 76 -3.88 -3.94 8.44
N ALA A 77 -3.55 -5.05 7.79
CA ALA A 77 -3.93 -6.39 8.22
C ALA A 77 -3.12 -6.91 9.43
N THR A 78 -1.89 -6.40 9.61
CA THR A 78 -0.90 -6.93 10.56
C THR A 78 -0.68 -6.00 11.76
N VAL A 79 -1.57 -5.03 11.98
CA VAL A 79 -1.55 -4.18 13.18
C VAL A 79 -1.48 -5.04 14.45
N GLY A 80 -0.52 -4.72 15.32
CA GLY A 80 -0.30 -5.42 16.59
C GLY A 80 0.35 -6.80 16.47
N GLU A 81 0.65 -7.28 15.26
CA GLU A 81 1.34 -8.54 15.06
C GLU A 81 2.85 -8.40 15.32
N SER A 82 3.43 -9.42 15.95
CA SER A 82 4.88 -9.46 16.15
C SER A 82 5.58 -9.88 14.86
N ARG A 83 6.71 -9.25 14.54
CA ARG A 83 7.51 -9.60 13.35
C ARG A 83 6.76 -9.41 12.02
N ALA A 84 5.78 -8.51 11.98
CA ALA A 84 5.04 -8.19 10.78
C ALA A 84 5.97 -7.70 9.65
N GLY A 85 7.03 -6.96 10.02
CA GLY A 85 8.08 -6.55 9.09
C GLY A 85 8.80 -7.71 8.44
N GLN A 86 9.27 -8.68 9.23
CA GLN A 86 9.92 -9.88 8.73
C GLN A 86 9.00 -10.68 7.80
N GLY A 87 7.72 -10.81 8.13
CA GLY A 87 6.74 -11.49 7.27
C GLY A 87 6.63 -10.83 5.88
N LEU A 88 6.72 -9.49 5.83
CA LEU A 88 6.72 -8.75 4.56
C LEU A 88 8.01 -9.02 3.77
N ILE A 89 9.16 -9.08 4.44
CA ILE A 89 10.44 -9.44 3.78
C ILE A 89 10.38 -10.86 3.20
N ASP A 90 9.83 -11.82 3.93
CA ASP A 90 9.74 -13.21 3.48
C ASP A 90 8.79 -13.35 2.27
N LEU A 91 7.69 -12.59 2.27
CA LEU A 91 6.80 -12.44 1.11
C LEU A 91 7.57 -11.94 -0.11
N TRP A 92 8.36 -10.87 0.02
CA TRP A 92 9.17 -10.32 -1.08
C TRP A 92 10.23 -11.30 -1.59
N ARG A 93 10.91 -12.02 -0.69
CA ARG A 93 11.87 -13.08 -1.08
C ARG A 93 11.20 -14.21 -1.86
N SER A 94 9.96 -14.55 -1.52
CA SER A 94 9.20 -15.58 -2.24
C SER A 94 8.83 -15.14 -3.67
N LEU A 95 8.62 -13.84 -3.90
CA LEU A 95 8.37 -13.27 -5.22
C LEU A 95 9.61 -13.32 -6.10
N GLU A 96 10.77 -12.89 -5.58
CA GLU A 96 12.03 -12.94 -6.33
C GLU A 96 12.33 -14.36 -6.82
N ILE A 97 12.12 -15.37 -5.98
CA ILE A 97 12.31 -16.78 -6.36
C ILE A 97 11.32 -17.19 -7.46
N ARG A 98 10.04 -16.81 -7.34
CA ARG A 98 8.99 -17.18 -8.31
C ARG A 98 9.18 -16.49 -9.66
N GLU A 99 9.60 -15.23 -9.68
CA GLU A 99 9.79 -14.47 -10.92
C GLU A 99 11.09 -14.85 -11.64
N VAL A 100 12.19 -15.09 -10.91
CA VAL A 100 13.48 -15.50 -11.52
C VAL A 100 13.36 -16.83 -12.28
N TYR A 101 12.52 -17.76 -11.82
CA TYR A 101 12.28 -19.03 -12.52
C TYR A 101 11.28 -18.92 -13.69
N ARG A 102 10.39 -17.92 -13.69
CA ARG A 102 9.36 -17.74 -14.73
C ARG A 102 9.83 -16.89 -15.89
N VAL A 103 10.76 -15.95 -15.69
CA VAL A 103 11.55 -15.31 -16.77
C VAL A 103 12.60 -16.32 -17.30
N GLY A 104 12.14 -17.53 -17.60
CA GLY A 104 12.96 -18.64 -18.07
C GLY A 104 13.09 -18.57 -19.59
N VAL A 105 14.29 -18.22 -20.07
CA VAL A 105 14.90 -18.44 -21.40
C VAL A 105 14.11 -18.00 -22.65
N GLY A 106 12.83 -18.34 -22.81
CA GLY A 106 12.00 -17.98 -23.97
C GLY A 106 11.61 -16.50 -24.01
N ASP A 107 11.40 -15.87 -22.86
CA ASP A 107 11.06 -14.44 -22.80
C ASP A 107 12.26 -13.54 -23.08
N MET A 108 13.47 -13.93 -22.66
CA MET A 108 14.71 -13.18 -22.99
C MET A 108 14.99 -13.14 -24.50
N VAL A 109 14.60 -14.18 -25.25
CA VAL A 109 14.76 -14.23 -26.71
C VAL A 109 13.60 -13.52 -27.41
N SER A 110 12.37 -13.64 -26.90
CA SER A 110 11.20 -13.06 -27.56
C SER A 110 11.04 -11.55 -27.35
N LEU A 111 11.59 -10.96 -26.28
CA LEU A 111 11.48 -9.52 -25.99
C LEU A 111 12.22 -8.64 -27.01
N PRO A 112 13.51 -8.90 -27.35
CA PRO A 112 14.21 -8.14 -28.39
C PRO A 112 13.56 -8.33 -29.76
N LEU A 113 13.11 -9.56 -30.09
CA LEU A 113 12.44 -9.88 -31.34
C LEU A 113 11.07 -9.17 -31.49
N LYS A 114 10.30 -9.05 -30.40
CA LYS A 114 9.04 -8.29 -30.37
C LYS A 114 9.26 -6.77 -30.41
N LEU A 115 10.33 -6.26 -29.79
CA LEU A 115 10.73 -4.85 -29.85
C LEU A 115 11.27 -4.46 -31.23
N LEU A 116 11.97 -5.36 -31.93
CA LEU A 116 12.39 -5.17 -33.33
C LEU A 116 11.24 -5.34 -34.34
N GLY A 117 10.01 -5.63 -33.90
CA GLY A 117 8.86 -5.81 -34.79
C GLY A 117 8.88 -7.10 -35.62
N LEU A 118 9.77 -8.05 -35.28
CA LEU A 118 9.96 -9.31 -36.02
C LEU A 118 8.99 -10.41 -35.57
N ALA A 119 8.29 -10.21 -34.45
CA ALA A 119 7.21 -11.09 -34.02
C ALA A 119 5.86 -10.53 -34.51
N GLY A 120 5.38 -11.10 -35.61
CA GLY A 120 4.21 -10.71 -36.41
C GLY A 120 3.08 -9.97 -35.70
N ALA A 121 2.90 -8.70 -36.07
CA ALA A 121 1.72 -7.91 -35.77
C ALA A 121 0.52 -8.41 -36.59
N LYS A 122 -0.41 -9.12 -35.95
CA LYS A 122 -1.80 -9.16 -36.41
C LYS A 122 -2.57 -8.09 -35.66
N THR A 123 -2.58 -6.87 -36.21
CA THR A 123 -3.41 -5.77 -35.73
C THR A 123 -4.79 -5.87 -36.41
N SER A 124 -5.83 -6.19 -35.64
CA SER A 124 -7.19 -5.83 -36.01
C SER A 124 -7.43 -4.36 -35.61
N PRO A 125 -7.88 -3.48 -36.52
CA PRO A 125 -8.12 -2.08 -36.22
C PRO A 125 -9.55 -1.90 -35.72
N GLY A 126 -9.73 -1.66 -34.42
CA GLY A 126 -11.05 -1.37 -33.89
C GLY A 126 -11.16 -1.49 -32.39
N ASP A 127 -10.43 -0.65 -31.65
CA ASP A 127 -11.00 -0.01 -30.46
C ASP A 127 -10.04 1.06 -29.95
N ALA A 128 -10.60 2.25 -29.68
CA ALA A 128 -9.91 3.37 -29.04
C ALA A 128 -9.73 3.12 -27.53
N GLY A 129 -9.14 1.97 -27.21
CA GLY A 129 -8.74 1.55 -25.88
C GLY A 129 -7.22 1.40 -25.81
N ILE A 130 -6.69 1.48 -24.59
CA ILE A 130 -5.27 1.22 -24.28
C ILE A 130 -4.86 -0.08 -24.98
N PRO A 131 -3.75 -0.11 -25.76
CA PRO A 131 -3.42 -1.28 -26.58
C PRO A 131 -3.38 -2.56 -25.75
N GLU A 132 -4.13 -3.60 -26.15
CA GLU A 132 -4.11 -4.96 -25.55
C GLU A 132 -2.67 -5.49 -25.37
N ARG A 133 -1.72 -5.03 -26.19
CA ARG A 133 -0.29 -5.35 -26.09
C ARG A 133 0.35 -4.96 -24.75
N LEU A 134 -0.18 -3.97 -24.02
CA LEU A 134 0.31 -3.62 -22.69
C LEU A 134 -0.26 -4.53 -21.59
N MET A 135 -1.47 -5.06 -21.77
CA MET A 135 -2.09 -6.02 -20.84
C MET A 135 -1.49 -7.43 -20.97
N GLY A 136 -1.06 -7.83 -22.18
CA GLY A 136 -0.47 -9.15 -22.43
C GLY A 136 1.05 -9.27 -22.22
N LEU A 137 1.74 -8.20 -21.84
CA LEU A 137 3.21 -8.19 -21.70
C LEU A 137 3.69 -8.61 -20.30
N LEU A 138 2.83 -8.50 -19.29
CA LEU A 138 3.14 -8.84 -17.89
C LEU A 138 2.05 -9.79 -17.41
N ASP A 139 2.36 -11.08 -17.30
CA ASP A 139 1.48 -12.02 -16.62
C ASP A 139 1.39 -11.62 -15.14
N THR A 140 0.29 -10.98 -14.76
CA THR A 140 0.04 -10.50 -13.38
C THR A 140 -0.56 -11.57 -12.48
N LEU A 141 -0.89 -12.75 -12.99
CA LEU A 141 -1.50 -13.84 -12.20
C LEU A 141 -0.65 -14.26 -10.98
N PRO A 142 0.71 -14.30 -11.03
CA PRO A 142 1.52 -14.58 -9.84
C PRO A 142 1.37 -13.52 -8.76
N LEU A 143 1.32 -12.25 -9.17
CA LEU A 143 1.17 -11.13 -8.25
C LEU A 143 -0.23 -11.13 -7.65
N GLU A 144 -1.27 -11.40 -8.44
CA GLU A 144 -2.65 -11.50 -7.94
C GLU A 144 -2.79 -12.63 -6.91
N ARG A 145 -2.28 -13.83 -7.21
CA ARG A 145 -2.30 -14.95 -6.26
C ARG A 145 -1.53 -14.64 -4.99
N LEU A 146 -0.35 -14.04 -5.12
CA LEU A 146 0.42 -13.63 -3.96
C LEU A 146 -0.37 -12.65 -3.10
N VAL A 147 -0.95 -11.60 -3.68
CA VAL A 147 -1.78 -10.63 -2.94
C VAL A 147 -2.94 -11.33 -2.22
N ARG A 148 -3.62 -12.25 -2.90
CA ARG A 148 -4.74 -13.01 -2.33
C ARG A 148 -4.31 -13.90 -1.16
N GLU A 149 -3.16 -14.56 -1.27
CA GLU A 149 -2.69 -15.56 -0.30
C GLU A 149 -1.87 -14.96 0.85
N SER A 150 -1.21 -13.83 0.62
CA SER A 150 -0.23 -13.26 1.56
C SER A 150 -0.82 -12.24 2.53
N ILE A 151 -1.97 -11.66 2.21
CA ILE A 151 -2.62 -10.67 3.06
C ILE A 151 -3.67 -11.37 3.93
N PRO A 152 -3.62 -11.20 5.27
CA PRO A 152 -4.66 -11.68 6.17
C PRO A 152 -5.97 -10.87 6.03
N TRP A 153 -6.74 -11.08 4.96
CA TRP A 153 -7.92 -10.27 4.61
C TRP A 153 -8.98 -10.20 5.71
N GLU A 154 -9.18 -11.28 6.47
CA GLU A 154 -10.11 -11.28 7.60
C GLU A 154 -9.65 -10.37 8.75
N ARG A 155 -8.33 -10.31 9.00
CA ARG A 155 -7.76 -9.40 10.00
C ARG A 155 -7.83 -7.97 9.52
N LEU A 156 -7.54 -7.71 8.24
CA LEU A 156 -7.71 -6.38 7.64
C LEU A 156 -9.13 -5.86 7.86
N ARG A 157 -10.13 -6.66 7.49
CA ARG A 157 -11.54 -6.28 7.68
C ARG A 157 -11.86 -6.00 9.13
N ARG A 158 -11.42 -6.87 10.05
CA ARG A 158 -11.62 -6.69 11.49
C ARG A 158 -10.99 -5.39 11.99
N ASN A 159 -9.76 -5.10 11.59
CA ASN A 159 -9.02 -3.91 12.02
C ASN A 159 -9.70 -2.62 11.54
N ILE A 160 -10.27 -2.62 10.33
CA ILE A 160 -11.11 -1.52 9.82
C ILE A 160 -12.39 -1.40 10.66
N ASP A 161 -13.09 -2.50 10.90
CA ASP A 161 -14.36 -2.51 11.64
C ASP A 161 -14.19 -2.05 13.10
N THR A 162 -13.03 -2.30 13.71
CA THR A 162 -12.70 -1.87 15.08
C THR A 162 -11.99 -0.52 15.17
N GLY A 163 -11.68 0.13 14.04
CA GLY A 163 -11.00 1.43 13.99
C GLY A 163 -9.54 1.38 14.43
N GLU A 164 -8.86 0.25 14.24
CA GLU A 164 -7.40 0.14 14.42
C GLU A 164 -6.62 0.84 13.29
N VAL A 165 -7.22 0.88 12.09
CA VAL A 165 -6.80 1.62 10.88
C VAL A 165 -8.01 2.25 10.21
#